data_AF-A0A4Q7YNN9-F1
#
_entry.id   AF-A0A4Q7YNN9-F1
#
_cell.length_a   1.000
_cell.length_b   1.000
_cell.length_c   1.000
_cell.angle_alpha   90.00
_cell.angle_beta   90.00
_cell.angle_gamma   90.00
#
_symmetry.space_group_name_H-M   'P 1'
#
loop_
_entity.id
_entity.type
_entity.pdbx_description
1 polymer ?
#
loop_
_entity_poly.entity_id
_entity_poly.type
_entity_poly.pdbx_seq_one_letter_code
_entity_poly.pdbx_strand_id
1 'polypeptide(L)'
;MTHVTRLCCALLALILSPAVVAGPAVSPKVKPLMANTVGPASEAVFAVARAAPADDEAWLAVEKHALTLVSAGKTLKKLTPAADAVWRRQAGLLMENATAAAKAAKARDAAGLNAASEAGFNTCAGCHQTHPVNP
;
A
#
# COMPACT_ATOMS: atom_id res chain seq x y z
N MET A 1 -39.60 -9.53 65.61
CA MET A 1 -40.01 -8.82 64.38
C MET A 1 -39.50 -7.39 64.47
N THR A 2 -38.46 -7.05 63.71
CA THR A 2 -38.15 -5.70 63.19
C THR A 2 -36.85 -5.80 62.38
N HIS A 3 -36.99 -5.79 61.05
CA HIS A 3 -35.89 -5.71 60.10
C HIS A 3 -35.41 -4.26 60.02
N VAL A 4 -34.09 -4.03 60.10
CA VAL A 4 -33.52 -2.74 59.70
C VAL A 4 -32.54 -2.97 58.55
N THR A 5 -32.95 -2.39 57.44
CA THR A 5 -32.48 -2.51 56.06
C THR A 5 -31.08 -1.91 55.89
N ARG A 6 -30.17 -2.67 55.28
CA ARG A 6 -28.85 -2.20 54.82
C ARG A 6 -29.05 -1.19 53.68
N LEU A 7 -28.83 0.10 53.92
CA LEU A 7 -28.77 1.12 52.87
C LEU A 7 -27.39 1.04 52.20
N CYS A 8 -27.34 0.39 51.03
CA CYS A 8 -26.17 0.39 50.16
C CYS A 8 -26.18 1.68 49.32
N CYS A 9 -25.36 2.66 49.66
CA CYS A 9 -25.11 3.83 48.80
C CYS A 9 -24.32 3.39 47.57
N ALA A 10 -24.99 3.17 46.45
CA ALA A 10 -24.34 2.95 45.16
C ALA A 10 -23.91 4.30 44.57
N LEU A 11 -22.62 4.63 44.69
CA LEU A 11 -21.95 5.69 43.93
C LEU A 11 -21.90 5.27 42.45
N LEU A 12 -22.74 5.88 41.60
CA LEU A 12 -22.58 5.80 40.15
C LEU A 12 -21.38 6.67 39.74
N ALA A 13 -20.21 6.05 39.60
CA ALA A 13 -19.08 6.63 38.89
C ALA A 13 -19.37 6.60 37.37
N LEU A 14 -19.68 7.76 36.80
CA LEU A 14 -19.81 7.94 35.36
C LEU A 14 -18.41 7.86 34.74
N ILE A 15 -18.05 6.71 34.21
CA ILE A 15 -16.76 6.49 33.54
C ILE A 15 -16.85 7.18 32.18
N LEU A 16 -16.23 8.36 32.03
CA LEU A 16 -15.94 8.94 30.72
C LEU A 16 -14.87 8.07 30.07
N SER A 17 -15.28 7.10 29.27
CA SER A 17 -14.36 6.40 28.37
C SER A 17 -13.87 7.39 27.32
N PRO A 18 -12.54 7.62 27.18
CA PRO A 18 -12.03 8.37 26.05
C PRO A 18 -12.34 7.58 24.78
N ALA A 19 -13.11 8.17 23.88
CA ALA A 19 -13.30 7.61 22.55
C ALA A 19 -11.93 7.55 21.86
N VAL A 20 -11.39 6.34 21.69
CA VAL A 20 -10.30 6.11 20.74
C VAL A 20 -10.87 6.47 19.37
N VAL A 21 -10.45 7.62 18.85
CA VAL A 21 -10.70 7.97 17.45
C VAL A 21 -9.92 6.96 16.62
N ALA A 22 -10.61 5.94 16.12
CA ALA A 22 -10.04 5.02 15.16
C ALA A 22 -9.56 5.82 13.96
N GLY A 23 -8.29 5.64 13.58
CA GLY A 23 -7.74 6.23 12.36
C GLY A 23 -8.59 5.86 11.14
N PRO A 24 -8.49 6.62 10.05
CA PRO A 24 -9.31 6.39 8.86
C PRO A 24 -9.12 4.94 8.37
N ALA A 25 -10.19 4.16 8.34
CA ALA A 25 -10.10 2.74 7.99
C ALA A 25 -9.73 2.57 6.50
N VAL A 26 -8.61 1.90 6.23
CA VAL A 26 -8.21 1.49 4.88
C VAL A 26 -9.25 0.50 4.32
N SER A 27 -9.64 0.65 3.06
CA SER A 27 -10.64 -0.22 2.44
C SER A 27 -10.23 -1.71 2.49
N PRO A 28 -11.15 -2.65 2.81
CA PRO A 28 -10.85 -4.08 2.77
C PRO A 28 -10.48 -4.59 1.36
N LYS A 29 -10.72 -3.78 0.32
CA LYS A 29 -10.32 -4.07 -1.07
C LYS A 29 -8.82 -3.91 -1.32
N VAL A 30 -8.07 -3.28 -0.41
CA VAL A 30 -6.61 -3.12 -0.55
C VAL A 30 -5.91 -4.47 -0.52
N LYS A 31 -6.23 -5.34 0.45
CA LYS A 31 -5.58 -6.65 0.59
C LYS A 31 -5.64 -7.50 -0.69
N PRO A 32 -6.82 -7.73 -1.31
CA PRO A 32 -6.87 -8.46 -2.57
C PRO A 32 -6.19 -7.73 -3.74
N LEU A 33 -6.21 -6.39 -3.78
CA LEU A 33 -5.46 -5.63 -4.80
C LEU A 33 -3.95 -5.83 -4.66
N MET A 34 -3.44 -5.85 -3.43
CA MET A 34 -2.03 -6.12 -3.15
C MET A 34 -1.63 -7.52 -3.57
N ALA A 35 -2.37 -8.53 -3.09
CA ALA A 35 -2.05 -9.94 -3.32
C ALA A 35 -2.16 -10.33 -4.80
N ASN A 36 -3.19 -9.88 -5.50
CA ASN A 36 -3.53 -10.39 -6.82
C ASN A 36 -3.07 -9.49 -7.97
N THR A 37 -2.54 -8.30 -7.69
CA THR A 37 -2.17 -7.34 -8.75
C THR A 37 -0.83 -6.68 -8.46
N VAL A 38 -0.70 -5.98 -7.32
CA VAL A 38 0.52 -5.21 -7.04
C VAL A 38 1.72 -6.13 -6.82
N GLY A 39 1.57 -7.19 -6.02
CA GLY A 39 2.64 -8.17 -5.75
C GLY A 39 3.21 -8.76 -7.03
N PRO A 40 2.42 -9.51 -7.83
CA PRO A 40 2.90 -10.14 -9.06
C PRO A 40 3.48 -9.13 -10.07
N ALA A 41 2.88 -7.95 -10.23
CA ALA A 41 3.40 -6.94 -11.14
C ALA A 41 4.73 -6.33 -10.65
N SER A 42 4.87 -6.13 -9.34
CA SER A 42 6.12 -5.63 -8.77
C SER A 42 7.26 -6.65 -8.88
N GLU A 43 6.97 -7.95 -8.72
CA GLU A 43 7.96 -9.00 -8.89
C GLU A 43 8.56 -9.00 -10.29
N ALA A 44 7.72 -8.87 -11.33
CA ALA A 44 8.18 -8.78 -12.71
C ALA A 44 9.08 -7.55 -12.97
N VAL A 45 8.75 -6.40 -12.40
CA VAL A 45 9.55 -5.17 -12.54
C VAL A 45 10.88 -5.28 -11.78
N PHE A 46 10.85 -5.86 -10.58
CA PHE A 46 12.03 -5.96 -9.71
C PHE A 46 13.01 -7.08 -10.11
N ALA A 47 12.58 -8.02 -10.96
CA ALA A 47 13.43 -9.07 -11.49
C ALA A 47 14.69 -8.55 -12.21
N VAL A 48 14.65 -7.31 -12.73
CA VAL A 48 15.79 -6.64 -13.37
C VAL A 48 17.05 -6.60 -12.49
N ALA A 49 16.89 -6.56 -11.16
CA ALA A 49 18.00 -6.56 -10.21
C ALA A 49 18.83 -7.86 -10.24
N ARG A 50 18.26 -8.94 -10.80
CA ARG A 50 18.94 -10.23 -10.98
C ARG A 50 19.46 -10.39 -12.40
N ALA A 51 18.65 -10.06 -13.39
CA ALA A 51 19.00 -10.14 -14.80
C ALA A 51 18.09 -9.24 -15.64
N ALA A 52 18.64 -8.64 -16.70
CA ALA A 52 17.85 -7.93 -17.69
C ALA A 52 16.89 -8.90 -18.44
N PRO A 53 15.72 -8.43 -18.91
CA PRO A 53 14.84 -9.23 -19.76
C PRO A 53 15.57 -9.76 -21.00
N ALA A 54 15.39 -11.06 -21.28
CA ALA A 54 16.21 -11.79 -22.24
C ALA A 54 15.86 -11.48 -23.71
N ASP A 55 14.59 -11.21 -23.98
CA ASP A 55 14.06 -11.04 -25.33
C ASP A 55 12.92 -10.01 -25.36
N ASP A 56 12.43 -9.75 -26.57
CA ASP A 56 11.37 -8.80 -26.90
C ASP A 56 10.09 -9.03 -26.10
N GLU A 57 9.73 -10.31 -25.93
CA GLU A 57 8.53 -10.70 -25.20
C GLU A 57 8.68 -10.41 -23.71
N ALA A 58 9.85 -10.72 -23.13
CA ALA A 58 10.18 -10.41 -21.75
C ALA A 58 10.19 -8.90 -21.48
N TRP A 59 10.76 -8.09 -22.39
CA TRP A 59 10.71 -6.63 -22.27
C TRP A 59 9.28 -6.09 -22.31
N LEU A 60 8.46 -6.59 -23.24
CA LEU A 60 7.05 -6.21 -23.35
C LEU A 60 6.25 -6.65 -22.11
N ALA A 61 6.56 -7.80 -21.53
CA ALA A 61 5.92 -8.27 -20.31
C ALA A 61 6.21 -7.32 -19.14
N VAL A 62 7.48 -6.90 -18.95
CA VAL A 62 7.85 -5.93 -17.92
C VAL A 62 7.14 -4.59 -18.13
N GLU A 63 7.05 -4.10 -19.37
CA GLU A 63 6.29 -2.87 -19.68
C GLU A 63 4.83 -2.99 -19.23
N LYS A 64 4.15 -4.10 -19.56
CA LYS A 64 2.75 -4.35 -19.17
C LYS A 64 2.57 -4.44 -17.66
N HIS A 65 3.50 -5.07 -16.94
CA HIS A 65 3.47 -5.14 -15.48
C HIS A 65 3.69 -3.76 -14.85
N ALA A 66 4.62 -2.96 -15.37
CA ALA A 66 4.81 -1.59 -14.93
C ALA A 66 3.53 -0.75 -15.14
N LEU A 67 2.86 -0.86 -16.29
CA LEU A 67 1.58 -0.18 -16.54
C LEU A 67 0.44 -0.66 -15.62
N THR A 68 0.47 -1.94 -15.23
CA THR A 68 -0.43 -2.48 -14.20
C THR A 68 -0.21 -1.77 -12.86
N LEU A 69 1.04 -1.54 -12.46
CA LEU A 69 1.36 -0.79 -11.23
C LEU A 69 0.89 0.67 -11.28
N VAL A 70 0.99 1.33 -12.44
CA VAL A 70 0.43 2.69 -12.63
C VAL A 70 -1.09 2.69 -12.35
N SER A 71 -1.80 1.69 -12.88
CA SER A 71 -3.24 1.55 -12.69
C SER A 71 -3.60 1.20 -11.24
N ALA A 72 -2.79 0.36 -10.59
CA ALA A 72 -2.96 0.02 -9.19
C ALA A 72 -2.74 1.23 -8.27
N GLY A 73 -1.73 2.08 -8.53
CA GLY A 73 -1.50 3.32 -7.80
C GLY A 73 -2.71 4.28 -7.84
N LYS A 74 -3.34 4.42 -9.01
CA LYS A 74 -4.60 5.19 -9.14
C LYS A 74 -5.73 4.60 -8.30
N THR A 75 -5.84 3.28 -8.28
CA THR A 75 -6.85 2.56 -7.48
C THR A 75 -6.59 2.74 -5.99
N LEU A 76 -5.34 2.65 -5.54
CA LEU A 76 -4.95 2.83 -4.14
C LEU A 76 -5.31 4.21 -3.62
N LYS A 77 -5.17 5.27 -4.43
CA LYS A 77 -5.61 6.62 -4.04
C LYS A 77 -7.12 6.72 -3.80
N LYS A 78 -7.94 5.83 -4.40
CA LYS A 78 -9.40 5.79 -4.22
C LYS A 78 -9.84 4.92 -3.04
N LEU A 79 -9.00 3.98 -2.63
CA LEU A 79 -9.30 2.98 -1.60
C LEU A 79 -8.84 3.39 -0.19
N THR A 80 -8.12 4.50 -0.06
CA THR A 80 -7.77 5.09 1.22
C THR A 80 -8.57 6.38 1.44
N PRO A 81 -8.78 6.79 2.70
CA PRO A 81 -9.24 8.13 3.00
C PRO A 81 -8.32 9.20 2.40
N ALA A 82 -8.90 10.33 1.99
CA ALA A 82 -8.15 11.59 1.91
C ALA A 82 -7.57 11.90 3.31
N ALA A 83 -6.94 13.02 3.64
CA ALA A 83 -6.25 13.20 4.92
C ALA A 83 -5.05 12.25 5.20
N ASP A 84 -5.03 10.98 4.75
CA ASP A 84 -3.84 10.14 4.77
C ASP A 84 -2.83 10.64 3.73
N ALA A 85 -1.92 11.51 4.19
CA ALA A 85 -0.92 12.15 3.36
C ALA A 85 0.18 11.17 2.91
N VAL A 86 0.58 10.26 3.80
CA VAL A 86 1.64 9.28 3.50
C VAL A 86 1.18 8.34 2.40
N TRP A 87 -0.01 7.76 2.54
CA TRP A 87 -0.56 6.88 1.52
C TRP A 87 -0.68 7.56 0.17
N ARG A 88 -1.28 8.76 0.13
CA ARG A 88 -1.48 9.48 -1.14
C ARG A 88 -0.16 9.83 -1.81
N ARG A 89 0.86 10.21 -1.03
CA ARG A 89 2.21 10.47 -1.54
C ARG A 89 2.81 9.20 -2.13
N GLN A 90 2.82 8.09 -1.38
CA GLN A 90 3.43 6.84 -1.84
C GLN A 90 2.69 6.24 -3.03
N ALA A 91 1.36 6.31 -3.07
CA ALA A 91 0.58 5.89 -4.24
C ALA A 91 0.87 6.76 -5.47
N GLY A 92 1.18 8.05 -5.30
CA GLY A 92 1.66 8.92 -6.37
C GLY A 92 3.05 8.51 -6.87
N LEU A 93 3.99 8.31 -5.96
CA LEU A 93 5.34 7.85 -6.30
C LEU A 93 5.33 6.48 -6.98
N LEU A 94 4.40 5.59 -6.61
CA LEU A 94 4.23 4.30 -7.28
C LEU A 94 3.87 4.52 -8.75
N MET A 95 2.95 5.44 -9.04
CA MET A 95 2.55 5.76 -10.42
C MET A 95 3.71 6.37 -11.21
N GLU A 96 4.49 7.26 -10.60
CA GLU A 96 5.64 7.92 -11.23
C GLU A 96 6.75 6.91 -11.54
N ASN A 97 7.19 6.14 -10.54
CA ASN A 97 8.26 5.16 -10.70
C ASN A 97 7.87 4.02 -11.64
N ALA A 98 6.61 3.55 -11.59
CA ALA A 98 6.12 2.56 -12.53
C ALA A 98 6.00 3.11 -13.96
N THR A 99 5.69 4.39 -14.13
CA THR A 99 5.73 5.04 -15.45
C THR A 99 7.16 5.10 -15.99
N ALA A 100 8.14 5.41 -15.13
CA ALA A 100 9.55 5.37 -15.51
C ALA A 100 10.00 3.95 -15.89
N ALA A 101 9.61 2.93 -15.12
CA ALA A 101 9.89 1.53 -15.44
C ALA A 101 9.27 1.10 -16.78
N ALA A 102 8.02 1.50 -17.06
CA ALA A 102 7.38 1.21 -18.34
C ALA A 102 8.14 1.84 -19.52
N LYS A 103 8.57 3.11 -19.38
CA LYS A 103 9.37 3.80 -20.41
C LYS A 103 10.73 3.13 -20.63
N ALA A 104 11.42 2.77 -19.55
CA ALA A 104 12.71 2.08 -19.62
C ALA A 104 12.58 0.70 -20.26
N ALA A 105 11.53 -0.05 -19.89
CA ALA A 105 11.24 -1.35 -20.47
C ALA A 105 10.99 -1.25 -21.99
N LYS A 106 10.15 -0.29 -22.40
CA LYS A 106 9.90 -0.02 -23.82
C LYS A 106 11.17 0.37 -24.60
N ALA A 107 12.10 1.07 -23.95
CA ALA A 107 13.37 1.49 -24.54
C ALA A 107 14.49 0.44 -24.43
N ARG A 108 14.25 -0.70 -23.77
CA ARG A 108 15.26 -1.71 -23.41
C ARG A 108 16.42 -1.16 -22.60
N ASP A 109 16.12 -0.17 -21.78
CA ASP A 109 17.09 0.45 -20.90
C ASP A 109 17.14 -0.33 -19.58
N ALA A 110 18.04 -1.30 -19.50
CA ALA A 110 18.21 -2.13 -18.29
C ALA A 110 18.66 -1.30 -17.08
N ALA A 111 19.51 -0.29 -17.30
CA ALA A 111 19.98 0.58 -16.23
C ALA A 111 18.85 1.47 -15.70
N GLY A 112 18.09 2.10 -16.61
CA GLY A 112 16.90 2.89 -16.25
C GLY A 112 15.80 2.05 -15.61
N LEU A 113 15.60 0.81 -16.07
CA LEU A 113 14.65 -0.12 -15.46
C LEU A 113 15.09 -0.50 -14.05
N ASN A 114 16.39 -0.76 -13.83
CA ASN A 114 16.92 -1.04 -12.49
C ASN A 114 16.77 0.16 -11.55
N ALA A 115 17.10 1.37 -12.01
CA ALA A 115 16.91 2.59 -11.21
C ALA A 115 15.44 2.83 -10.84
N ALA A 116 14.52 2.63 -11.80
CA ALA A 116 13.08 2.74 -11.54
C ALA A 116 12.56 1.64 -10.59
N SER A 117 13.11 0.43 -10.71
CA SER A 117 12.84 -0.71 -9.81
C SER A 117 13.25 -0.38 -8.36
N GLU A 118 14.47 0.11 -8.14
CA GLU A 118 14.96 0.52 -6.82
C GLU A 118 14.11 1.64 -6.21
N ALA A 119 13.79 2.67 -7.00
CA ALA A 119 12.88 3.72 -6.57
C ALA A 119 11.49 3.17 -6.23
N GLY A 120 10.98 2.22 -7.02
CA GLY A 120 9.73 1.50 -6.76
C GLY A 120 9.76 0.74 -5.44
N PHE A 121 10.82 -0.02 -5.17
CA PHE A 121 11.00 -0.75 -3.92
C PHE A 121 10.98 0.19 -2.70
N ASN A 122 11.68 1.34 -2.80
CA ASN A 122 11.69 2.35 -1.74
C ASN A 122 10.31 2.96 -1.50
N THR A 123 9.49 3.15 -2.55
CA THR A 123 8.09 3.55 -2.42
C THR A 123 7.26 2.49 -1.67
N CYS A 124 7.45 1.21 -1.98
CA CYS A 124 6.78 0.11 -1.29
C CYS A 124 7.13 0.10 0.21
N ALA A 125 8.43 0.19 0.54
CA ALA A 125 8.91 0.24 1.92
C ALA A 125 8.36 1.46 2.67
N GLY A 126 8.40 2.65 2.05
CA GLY A 126 7.90 3.88 2.66
C GLY A 126 6.38 3.87 2.93
N CYS A 127 5.60 3.14 2.12
CA CYS A 127 4.18 2.92 2.41
C CYS A 127 4.00 1.92 3.56
N HIS A 128 4.64 0.76 3.46
CA HIS A 128 4.45 -0.34 4.41
C HIS A 128 5.03 -0.10 5.80
N GLN A 129 5.93 0.88 5.97
CA GLN A 129 6.37 1.33 7.30
C GLN A 129 5.21 1.88 8.15
N THR A 130 4.21 2.50 7.52
CA THR A 130 3.03 3.06 8.20
C THR A 130 1.78 2.21 7.99
N HIS A 131 1.78 1.37 6.95
CA HIS A 131 0.66 0.51 6.55
C HIS A 131 1.15 -0.92 6.29
N PRO A 132 1.48 -1.69 7.35
CA PRO A 132 2.08 -3.01 7.19
C PRO A 132 1.15 -3.98 6.45
N VAL A 133 1.77 -4.89 5.68
CA VAL A 133 1.07 -5.87 4.82
C VAL A 133 0.23 -6.86 5.65
N ASN A 134 0.67 -7.14 6.87
CA ASN A 134 -0.07 -7.90 7.88
C ASN A 134 -0.13 -7.05 9.17
N PRO A 135 -1.31 -6.79 9.74
CA PRO A 135 -1.44 -6.14 11.03
C PRO A 135 -0.97 -7.02 12.18
#